data_AF-A0A6J7HEZ4-F1
#
_entry.id   AF-A0A6J7HEZ4-F1
#
_cell.length_a   1.000
_cell.length_b   1.000
_cell.length_c   1.000
_cell.angle_alpha   90.00
_cell.angle_beta   90.00
_cell.angle_gamma   90.00
#
_symmetry.space_group_name_H-M   'P 1'
#
loop_
_entity.id
_entity.type
_entity.pdbx_description
1 polymer ?
#
loop_
_entity_poly.entity_id
_entity_poly.type
_entity_poly.pdbx_seq_one_letter_code
_entity_poly.pdbx_strand_id
1 'polypeptide(L)'
;MSGEFAVAVVGPPAAAQSAAAAVALALPRDPGGATALVLTFGADPPALAASGLALPAARRLAAHLASWDVPGAAAGRLVWAALSQDAPAAQARRAAAAAPGSCVLALCGARSDVGESLLALAAVVYIVGAEEDPACRLALDALRRDGARAAALELPPGLAATAARLGIGVSAGVRRALRGLT
;
A
#
# COMPACT_ATOMS: atom_id res chain seq x y z
N MET A 1 3.25 -10.48 17.95
CA MET A 1 2.48 -9.26 17.63
C MET A 1 2.08 -9.32 16.17
N SER A 2 0.81 -9.57 15.86
CA SER A 2 0.31 -9.48 14.49
C SER A 2 0.01 -8.02 14.17
N GLY A 3 0.84 -7.37 13.36
CA GLY A 3 0.51 -6.04 12.83
C GLY A 3 -0.80 -6.13 12.06
N GLU A 4 -1.70 -5.17 12.28
CA GLU A 4 -3.01 -5.10 11.58
C GLU A 4 -2.82 -4.85 10.08
N PHE A 5 -1.65 -4.30 9.68
CA PHE A 5 -1.21 -4.20 8.29
C PHE A 5 0.05 -5.04 8.09
N ALA A 6 0.07 -5.79 6.99
CA ALA A 6 1.27 -6.53 6.60
C ALA A 6 2.41 -5.59 6.20
N VAL A 7 2.09 -4.48 5.53
CA VAL A 7 3.09 -3.57 4.94
C VAL A 7 2.60 -2.12 4.89
N ALA A 8 3.47 -1.16 5.23
CA ALA A 8 3.36 0.24 4.86
C ALA A 8 4.42 0.63 3.81
N VAL A 9 4.11 1.58 2.94
CA VAL A 9 5.01 2.12 1.92
C VAL A 9 5.02 3.65 2.05
N VAL A 10 6.21 4.22 2.16
CA VAL A 10 6.44 5.65 2.37
C VAL A 10 7.19 6.24 1.18
N GLY A 11 6.73 7.40 0.69
CA GLY A 11 7.44 8.14 -0.34
C GLY A 11 6.61 9.26 -0.97
N PRO A 12 7.12 9.88 -2.05
CA PRO A 12 6.36 10.83 -2.85
C PRO A 12 5.04 10.21 -3.37
N PRO A 13 3.94 10.97 -3.47
CA PRO A 13 2.61 10.40 -3.72
C PRO A 13 2.53 9.38 -4.86
N ALA A 14 2.97 9.78 -6.07
CA ALA A 14 2.92 8.90 -7.23
C ALA A 14 3.78 7.63 -7.07
N ALA A 15 4.92 7.74 -6.39
CA ALA A 15 5.87 6.66 -6.19
C ALA A 15 5.41 5.70 -5.09
N ALA A 16 4.94 6.22 -3.95
CA ALA A 16 4.41 5.45 -2.84
C ALA A 16 3.15 4.68 -3.22
N GLN A 17 2.21 5.32 -3.94
CA GLN A 17 1.02 4.65 -4.47
C GLN A 17 1.43 3.50 -5.39
N SER A 18 2.22 3.80 -6.41
CA SER A 18 2.75 2.82 -7.37
C SER A 18 3.41 1.61 -6.68
N ALA A 19 4.25 1.87 -5.68
CA ALA A 19 4.91 0.83 -4.90
C ALA A 19 3.93 0.03 -4.04
N ALA A 20 3.00 0.69 -3.37
CA ALA A 20 1.99 0.03 -2.56
C ALA A 20 1.10 -0.90 -3.38
N ALA A 21 0.70 -0.50 -4.59
CA ALA A 21 -0.03 -1.39 -5.50
C ALA A 21 0.81 -2.60 -5.90
N ALA A 22 2.09 -2.38 -6.26
CA ALA A 22 2.99 -3.45 -6.61
C ALA A 22 3.17 -4.47 -5.47
N VAL A 23 3.38 -3.98 -4.25
CA VAL A 23 3.49 -4.79 -3.03
C VAL A 23 2.17 -5.53 -2.77
N ALA A 24 1.03 -4.84 -2.76
CA ALA A 24 -0.27 -5.44 -2.47
C ALA A 24 -0.62 -6.57 -3.45
N LEU A 25 -0.23 -6.42 -4.71
CA LEU A 25 -0.40 -7.45 -5.74
C LEU A 25 0.62 -8.60 -5.61
N ALA A 26 1.81 -8.35 -5.10
CA ALA A 26 2.88 -9.34 -5.00
C ALA A 26 2.88 -10.13 -3.68
N LEU A 27 2.25 -9.61 -2.62
CA LEU A 27 2.12 -10.29 -1.34
C LEU A 27 1.41 -11.64 -1.53
N PRO A 28 2.05 -12.76 -1.12
CA PRO A 28 1.43 -14.06 -1.23
C PRO A 28 0.39 -14.22 -0.13
N ARG A 29 -0.90 -14.25 -0.52
CA ARG A 29 -1.93 -15.22 -0.09
C ARG A 29 -3.33 -14.72 -0.41
N ASP A 30 -3.97 -15.35 -1.40
CA ASP A 30 -5.12 -16.24 -1.16
C ASP A 30 -5.30 -17.13 -2.42
N PRO A 31 -5.65 -18.42 -2.31
CA PRO A 31 -5.89 -19.29 -3.45
C PRO A 31 -7.26 -18.95 -4.07
N GLY A 32 -7.31 -17.88 -4.87
CA GLY A 32 -8.57 -17.47 -5.50
C GLY A 32 -8.59 -16.09 -6.16
N GLY A 33 -7.48 -15.36 -6.21
CA GLY A 33 -7.47 -14.02 -6.80
C GLY A 33 -8.19 -12.97 -5.94
N ALA A 34 -8.04 -13.08 -4.60
CA ALA A 34 -8.59 -12.14 -3.64
C ALA A 34 -8.20 -10.68 -3.96
N THR A 35 -9.05 -9.76 -3.53
CA THR A 35 -8.87 -8.34 -3.77
C THR A 35 -7.73 -7.79 -2.91
N ALA A 36 -6.82 -7.05 -3.53
CA ALA A 36 -5.73 -6.36 -2.85
C ALA A 36 -6.18 -4.93 -2.50
N LEU A 37 -6.08 -4.55 -1.23
CA LEU A 37 -6.46 -3.21 -0.77
C LEU A 37 -5.21 -2.36 -0.59
N VAL A 38 -5.23 -1.15 -1.15
CA VAL A 38 -4.26 -0.09 -0.91
C VAL A 38 -4.98 1.07 -0.24
N LEU A 39 -4.60 1.35 1.01
CA LEU A 39 -5.05 2.53 1.72
C LEU A 39 -4.08 3.67 1.48
N THR A 40 -4.57 4.83 1.10
CA THR A 40 -3.78 6.02 0.81
C THR A 40 -4.05 7.07 1.87
N PHE A 41 -2.99 7.67 2.40
CA PHE A 41 -3.08 8.82 3.28
C PHE A 41 -2.20 9.94 2.73
N GLY A 42 -2.72 11.16 2.71
CA GLY A 42 -2.01 12.33 2.16
C GLY A 42 -2.03 12.44 0.62
N ALA A 43 -2.82 11.61 -0.07
CA ALA A 43 -3.03 11.70 -1.51
C ALA A 43 -4.36 11.07 -1.92
N ASP A 44 -4.96 11.60 -2.99
CA ASP A 44 -6.16 11.02 -3.60
C ASP A 44 -5.85 9.70 -4.30
N PRO A 45 -6.84 8.80 -4.46
CA PRO A 45 -6.67 7.58 -5.24
C PRO A 45 -6.25 7.91 -6.68
N PRO A 46 -5.33 7.13 -7.27
CA PRO A 46 -4.83 7.43 -8.61
C PRO A 46 -5.94 7.33 -9.66
N ALA A 47 -6.01 8.30 -10.59
CA ALA A 47 -7.00 8.35 -11.67
C ALA A 47 -7.04 7.08 -12.55
N LEU A 48 -5.91 6.36 -12.65
CA LEU A 48 -5.81 5.07 -13.36
C LEU A 48 -6.76 4.01 -12.76
N ALA A 49 -7.08 4.09 -11.47
CA ALA A 49 -8.05 3.21 -10.84
C ALA A 49 -9.46 3.35 -11.43
N ALA A 50 -9.82 4.52 -11.96
CA ALA A 50 -11.13 4.76 -12.55
C ALA A 50 -11.28 4.22 -13.99
N SER A 51 -10.18 3.84 -14.65
CA SER A 51 -10.17 3.49 -16.09
C SER A 51 -10.03 1.98 -16.36
N GLY A 52 -9.78 1.16 -15.34
CA GLY A 52 -9.62 -0.29 -15.48
C GLY A 52 -10.92 -1.07 -15.28
N LEU A 53 -11.10 -2.18 -16.01
CA LEU A 53 -12.17 -3.14 -15.72
C LEU A 53 -11.91 -3.80 -14.36
N ALA A 54 -12.68 -3.40 -13.35
CA ALA A 54 -12.61 -3.99 -12.01
C ALA A 54 -13.32 -5.34 -11.94
N LEU A 55 -12.75 -6.29 -11.21
CA LEU A 55 -13.44 -7.54 -10.86
C LEU A 55 -14.64 -7.26 -9.94
N PRO A 56 -15.73 -8.05 -10.01
CA PRO A 56 -16.91 -7.83 -9.17
C PRO A 56 -16.62 -7.77 -7.67
N ALA A 57 -15.69 -8.58 -7.18
CA ALA A 57 -15.27 -8.56 -5.78
C ALA A 57 -14.62 -7.22 -5.39
N ALA A 58 -13.75 -6.67 -6.24
CA ALA A 58 -13.09 -5.38 -6.00
C ALA A 58 -14.11 -4.24 -5.99
N ARG A 59 -15.10 -4.26 -6.89
CA ARG A 59 -16.20 -3.29 -6.90
C ARG A 59 -17.04 -3.36 -5.63
N ARG A 60 -17.37 -4.57 -5.17
CA ARG A 60 -18.13 -4.75 -3.92
C ARG A 60 -17.38 -4.22 -2.71
N LEU A 61 -16.07 -4.50 -2.63
CA LEU A 61 -15.24 -3.96 -1.55
C LEU A 61 -15.19 -2.43 -1.62
N ALA A 62 -14.95 -1.83 -2.80
CA ALA A 62 -14.95 -0.38 -2.95
C ALA A 62 -16.29 0.26 -2.55
N ALA A 63 -17.41 -0.33 -2.95
CA ALA A 63 -18.75 0.12 -2.55
C ALA A 63 -18.99 -0.02 -1.04
N HIS A 64 -18.48 -1.10 -0.44
CA HIS A 64 -18.58 -1.33 1.00
C HIS A 64 -17.78 -0.29 1.79
N LEU A 65 -16.54 0.02 1.36
CA LEU A 65 -15.73 1.08 1.97
C LEU A 65 -16.38 2.46 1.81
N ALA A 66 -16.97 2.74 0.65
CA ALA A 66 -17.69 3.98 0.41
C ALA A 66 -18.90 4.15 1.36
N SER A 67 -19.56 3.06 1.78
CA SER A 67 -20.64 3.11 2.78
C SER A 67 -20.17 3.52 4.18
N TRP A 68 -18.86 3.60 4.41
CA TRP A 68 -18.22 4.07 5.65
C TRP A 68 -17.49 5.40 5.47
N ASP A 69 -17.82 6.17 4.42
CA ASP A 69 -17.14 7.42 4.07
C ASP A 69 -15.63 7.26 3.82
N VAL A 70 -15.23 6.07 3.33
CA VAL A 70 -13.87 5.82 2.85
C VAL A 70 -13.92 5.74 1.32
N PRO A 71 -13.71 6.86 0.60
CA PRO A 71 -13.83 6.87 -0.85
C PRO A 71 -12.77 5.96 -1.47
N GLY A 72 -13.20 5.15 -2.42
CA GLY A 72 -12.32 4.18 -3.06
C GLY A 72 -12.61 3.90 -4.53
N ALA A 73 -11.58 3.47 -5.24
CA ALA A 73 -11.62 3.15 -6.66
C ALA A 73 -11.06 1.75 -6.90
N ALA A 74 -11.75 0.95 -7.71
CA ALA A 74 -11.36 -0.42 -8.01
C ALA A 74 -10.84 -0.54 -9.44
N ALA A 75 -9.73 -1.27 -9.64
CA ALA A 75 -9.19 -1.63 -10.95
C ALA A 75 -8.58 -3.04 -10.92
N GLY A 76 -9.02 -3.92 -11.84
CA GLY A 76 -8.68 -5.34 -11.78
C GLY A 76 -9.06 -5.95 -10.44
N ARG A 77 -8.09 -6.53 -9.73
CA ARG A 77 -8.26 -7.03 -8.35
C ARG A 77 -7.88 -6.03 -7.27
N LEU A 78 -7.41 -4.84 -7.63
CA LEU A 78 -6.95 -3.85 -6.68
C LEU A 78 -8.07 -2.88 -6.31
N VAL A 79 -8.11 -2.48 -5.05
CA VAL A 79 -8.96 -1.43 -4.52
C VAL A 79 -8.07 -0.38 -3.88
N TRP A 80 -8.20 0.86 -4.31
CA TRP A 80 -7.62 2.02 -3.65
C TRP A 80 -8.68 2.63 -2.75
N ALA A 81 -8.30 3.06 -1.56
CA ALA A 81 -9.15 3.83 -0.67
C ALA A 81 -8.35 4.97 -0.05
N ALA A 82 -8.94 6.15 0.08
CA ALA A 82 -8.32 7.29 0.74
C ALA A 82 -8.84 7.44 2.17
N LEU A 83 -7.91 7.55 3.11
CA LEU A 83 -8.19 7.80 4.52
C LEU A 83 -8.38 9.30 4.76
N SER A 84 -9.36 9.66 5.59
CA SER A 84 -9.58 11.04 6.01
C SER A 84 -8.55 11.48 7.07
N GLN A 85 -8.48 12.78 7.33
CA GLN A 85 -7.61 13.34 8.37
C GLN A 85 -8.17 13.16 9.79
N ASP A 86 -9.49 13.03 9.94
CA ASP A 86 -10.15 13.12 11.25
C ASP A 86 -10.03 11.85 12.09
N ALA A 87 -9.93 10.67 11.45
CA ALA A 87 -9.80 9.39 12.16
C ALA A 87 -9.11 8.28 11.32
N PRO A 88 -7.94 8.54 10.73
CA PRO A 88 -7.35 7.65 9.73
C PRO A 88 -6.99 6.28 10.29
N ALA A 89 -6.53 6.18 11.54
CA ALA A 89 -6.19 4.90 12.15
C ALA A 89 -7.42 3.99 12.32
N ALA A 90 -8.55 4.54 12.78
CA ALA A 90 -9.78 3.79 12.94
C ALA A 90 -10.36 3.36 11.57
N GLN A 91 -10.32 4.25 10.58
CA GLN A 91 -10.72 3.93 9.21
C GLN A 91 -9.82 2.85 8.61
N ALA A 92 -8.51 2.94 8.80
CA ALA A 92 -7.56 1.98 8.27
C ALA A 92 -7.78 0.59 8.87
N ARG A 93 -7.98 0.49 10.19
CA ARG A 93 -8.29 -0.79 10.87
C ARG A 93 -9.58 -1.40 10.34
N ARG A 94 -10.63 -0.59 10.22
CA ARG A 94 -11.93 -1.04 9.70
C ARG A 94 -11.82 -1.51 8.26
N ALA A 95 -11.10 -0.78 7.41
CA ALA A 95 -10.89 -1.14 6.01
C ALA A 95 -10.04 -2.41 5.86
N ALA A 96 -8.97 -2.57 6.65
CA ALA A 96 -8.15 -3.78 6.67
C ALA A 96 -8.96 -5.01 7.11
N ALA A 97 -9.81 -4.87 8.13
CA ALA A 97 -10.68 -5.96 8.58
C ALA A 97 -11.72 -6.39 7.54
N ALA A 98 -12.10 -5.49 6.63
CA ALA A 98 -13.05 -5.77 5.54
C ALA A 98 -12.37 -6.36 4.29
N ALA A 99 -11.05 -6.23 4.17
CA ALA A 99 -10.31 -6.71 3.02
C ALA A 99 -10.14 -8.23 3.09
N PRO A 100 -10.67 -9.00 2.12
CA PRO A 100 -10.49 -10.45 2.08
C PRO A 100 -9.07 -10.88 1.66
N GLY A 101 -8.17 -9.92 1.43
CA GLY A 101 -6.81 -10.17 0.94
C GLY A 101 -5.80 -9.24 1.60
N SER A 102 -4.63 -9.12 0.98
CA SER A 102 -3.57 -8.24 1.50
C SER A 102 -4.02 -6.78 1.55
N CYS A 103 -3.80 -6.14 2.70
CA CYS A 103 -3.98 -4.71 2.89
C CYS A 103 -2.60 -4.04 3.05
N VAL A 104 -2.32 -3.07 2.18
CA VAL A 104 -1.09 -2.27 2.21
C VAL A 104 -1.45 -0.82 2.44
N LEU A 105 -0.68 -0.16 3.30
CA LEU A 105 -0.81 1.27 3.56
C LEU A 105 0.22 2.04 2.69
N ALA A 106 -0.23 3.06 1.98
CA ALA A 106 0.56 4.01 1.21
C ALA A 106 0.52 5.37 1.91
N LEU A 107 1.62 5.74 2.57
CA LEU A 107 1.80 7.04 3.19
C LEU A 107 2.48 7.96 2.20
N CYS A 108 1.70 8.92 1.71
CA CYS A 108 2.09 9.82 0.65
C CYS A 108 2.42 11.20 1.21
N GLY A 109 3.58 11.73 0.83
CA GLY A 109 3.95 13.11 1.17
C GLY A 109 4.71 13.26 2.48
N ALA A 110 4.62 14.44 3.10
CA ALA A 110 5.40 14.80 4.27
C ALA A 110 4.97 13.99 5.51
N ARG A 111 5.93 13.67 6.38
CA ARG A 111 5.66 13.03 7.67
C ARG A 111 4.80 13.95 8.54
N SER A 112 3.77 13.38 9.13
CA SER A 112 2.90 14.01 10.12
C SER A 112 2.72 13.06 11.30
N ASP A 113 2.37 13.57 12.48
CA ASP A 113 2.10 12.74 13.67
C ASP A 113 1.04 11.65 13.39
N VAL A 114 0.11 11.98 12.50
CA VAL A 114 -0.91 11.07 12.00
C VAL A 114 -0.29 9.96 11.15
N GLY A 115 0.61 10.30 10.23
CA GLY A 115 1.37 9.33 9.45
C GLY A 115 2.22 8.41 10.32
N GLU A 116 2.84 8.93 11.38
CA GLU A 116 3.60 8.12 12.35
C GLU A 116 2.72 7.12 13.08
N SER A 117 1.56 7.57 13.54
CA SER A 117 0.60 6.72 14.22
C SER A 117 0.12 5.58 13.32
N LEU A 118 0.02 5.82 12.00
CA LEU A 118 -0.32 4.78 11.03
C LEU A 118 0.86 3.83 10.73
N LEU A 119 2.10 4.33 10.68
CA LEU A 119 3.30 3.49 10.53
C LEU A 119 3.43 2.45 11.63
N ALA A 120 3.12 2.84 12.87
CA ALA A 120 3.16 1.95 14.03
C ALA A 120 2.20 0.74 13.91
N LEU A 121 1.22 0.79 13.01
CA LEU A 121 0.28 -0.31 12.77
C LEU A 121 0.83 -1.35 11.78
N ALA A 122 1.90 -1.04 11.05
CA ALA A 122 2.48 -1.90 10.02
C ALA A 122 3.57 -2.83 10.57
N ALA A 123 3.53 -4.10 10.15
CA ALA A 123 4.56 -5.07 10.51
C ALA A 123 5.91 -4.81 9.80
N VAL A 124 5.86 -4.27 8.58
CA VAL A 124 7.03 -3.94 7.74
C VAL A 124 6.78 -2.59 7.07
N VAL A 125 7.81 -1.76 6.97
CA VAL A 125 7.78 -0.47 6.29
C VAL A 125 8.75 -0.47 5.11
N TYR A 126 8.29 -0.11 3.92
CA TYR A 126 9.14 0.16 2.78
C TYR A 126 9.27 1.65 2.53
N ILE A 127 10.49 2.10 2.24
CA ILE A 127 10.76 3.46 1.78
C ILE A 127 11.05 3.42 0.29
N VAL A 128 10.31 4.20 -0.49
CA VAL A 128 10.53 4.26 -1.94
C VAL A 128 11.76 5.11 -2.22
N GLY A 129 12.80 4.49 -2.74
CA GLY A 129 14.09 5.11 -3.01
C GLY A 129 15.21 4.08 -3.05
N ALA A 130 16.39 4.51 -3.53
CA ALA A 130 17.59 3.68 -3.49
C ALA A 130 18.11 3.59 -2.05
N GLU A 131 18.65 2.44 -1.65
CA GLU A 131 19.22 2.29 -0.30
C GLU A 131 20.49 3.15 -0.13
N GLU A 132 21.16 3.53 -1.22
CA GLU A 132 22.33 4.42 -1.20
C GLU A 132 21.95 5.90 -1.08
N ASP A 133 20.69 6.26 -1.33
CA ASP A 133 20.22 7.65 -1.22
C ASP A 133 20.30 8.12 0.25
N PRO A 134 20.97 9.25 0.54
CA PRO A 134 21.14 9.72 1.92
C PRO A 134 19.83 9.95 2.67
N ALA A 135 18.78 10.43 1.98
CA ALA A 135 17.48 10.67 2.63
C ALA A 135 16.76 9.34 2.92
N CYS A 136 16.83 8.38 2.00
CA CYS A 136 16.32 7.02 2.21
C CYS A 136 17.03 6.35 3.41
N ARG A 137 18.36 6.42 3.47
CA ARG A 137 19.15 5.88 4.59
C ARG A 137 18.78 6.50 5.93
N LEU A 138 18.71 7.83 5.99
CA LEU A 138 18.34 8.53 7.22
C LEU A 138 16.96 8.12 7.71
N ALA A 139 16.00 7.94 6.80
CA ALA A 139 14.66 7.50 7.13
C ALA A 139 14.63 6.03 7.58
N LEU A 140 15.38 5.13 6.92
CA LEU A 140 15.53 3.73 7.34
C LEU A 140 16.15 3.62 8.72
N ASP A 141 17.22 4.37 8.98
CA ASP A 141 17.93 4.36 10.26
C ASP A 141 17.06 4.93 11.39
N ALA A 142 16.21 5.94 11.12
CA ALA A 142 15.22 6.41 12.08
C ALA A 142 14.22 5.31 12.43
N LEU A 143 13.57 4.71 11.43
CA LEU A 143 12.58 3.65 11.65
C LEU A 143 13.16 2.42 12.37
N ARG A 144 14.38 2.00 12.00
CA ARG A 144 15.06 0.86 12.63
C ARG A 144 15.44 1.16 14.08
N ARG A 145 15.85 2.39 14.39
CA ARG A 145 16.10 2.82 15.79
C ARG A 145 14.83 2.76 16.63
N ASP A 146 13.68 3.05 16.03
CA ASP A 146 12.37 2.96 16.67
C ASP A 146 11.83 1.52 16.71
N GLY A 147 12.63 0.52 16.28
CA GLY A 147 12.30 -0.89 16.33
C GLY A 147 11.46 -1.40 15.16
N ALA A 148 11.17 -0.57 14.14
CA ALA A 148 10.43 -0.98 12.97
C ALA A 148 11.28 -1.84 12.03
N ARG A 149 10.65 -2.83 11.39
CA ARG A 149 11.26 -3.58 10.29
C ARG A 149 11.15 -2.75 9.02
N ALA A 150 12.24 -2.10 8.61
CA ALA A 150 12.25 -1.20 7.46
C ALA A 150 13.27 -1.59 6.38
N ALA A 151 12.88 -1.43 5.12
CA ALA A 151 13.73 -1.69 3.94
C ALA A 151 13.51 -0.67 2.82
N ALA A 152 14.52 -0.43 2.00
CA ALA A 152 14.38 0.33 0.76
C ALA A 152 13.58 -0.48 -0.27
N LEU A 153 12.84 0.22 -1.12
CA LEU A 153 12.14 -0.36 -2.25
C LEU A 153 12.41 0.49 -3.51
N GLU A 154 13.25 -0.06 -4.38
CA GLU A 154 13.44 0.49 -5.72
C GLU A 154 12.39 -0.07 -6.67
N LEU A 155 11.68 0.83 -7.34
CA LEU A 155 10.77 0.45 -8.41
C LEU A 155 11.45 0.64 -9.76
N PRO A 156 11.47 -0.38 -10.63
CA PRO A 156 11.86 -0.19 -12.02
C PRO A 156 10.92 0.84 -12.68
N PRO A 157 11.46 1.79 -13.46
CA PRO A 157 10.64 2.79 -14.14
C PRO A 157 9.56 2.11 -15.02
N GLY A 158 8.33 2.60 -14.93
CA GLY A 158 7.19 2.12 -15.73
C GLY A 158 6.56 0.78 -15.29
N LEU A 159 7.20 0.00 -14.43
CA LEU A 159 6.70 -1.31 -13.98
C LEU A 159 5.48 -1.17 -13.06
N ALA A 160 5.50 -0.17 -12.18
CA ALA A 160 4.40 0.07 -11.26
C ALA A 160 3.18 0.71 -11.92
N ALA A 161 3.38 1.61 -12.88
CA ALA A 161 2.30 2.18 -13.70
C ALA A 161 1.60 1.10 -14.56
N THR A 162 2.38 0.18 -15.12
CA THR A 162 1.86 -0.94 -15.92
C THR A 162 1.17 -1.99 -15.05
N ALA A 163 1.75 -2.36 -13.89
CA ALA A 163 1.15 -3.33 -12.97
C ALA A 163 -0.16 -2.80 -12.36
N ALA A 164 -0.21 -1.52 -11.98
CA ALA A 164 -1.43 -0.86 -11.51
C ALA A 164 -2.51 -0.80 -12.60
N ARG A 165 -2.13 -0.50 -13.86
CA ARG A 165 -3.07 -0.49 -14.99
C ARG A 165 -3.67 -1.84 -15.31
N LEU A 166 -2.88 -2.91 -15.22
CA LEU A 166 -3.29 -4.23 -15.68
C LEU A 166 -3.85 -5.11 -14.56
N GLY A 167 -3.70 -4.73 -13.28
CA GLY A 167 -4.07 -5.57 -12.14
C GLY A 167 -3.30 -6.90 -12.08
N ILE A 168 -2.23 -7.01 -12.89
CA ILE A 168 -1.41 -8.20 -13.03
C ILE A 168 -0.40 -8.23 -11.89
N GLY A 169 -0.32 -9.37 -11.20
CA GLY A 169 0.68 -9.61 -10.15
C GLY A 169 2.07 -9.31 -10.66
N VAL A 170 2.81 -8.52 -9.89
CA VAL A 170 4.14 -8.08 -10.30
C VAL A 170 5.06 -9.28 -10.47
N SER A 171 5.85 -9.27 -11.55
CA SER A 171 6.68 -10.39 -12.00
C SER A 171 7.70 -10.83 -10.94
N ALA A 172 8.42 -11.91 -11.22
CA ALA A 172 9.41 -12.53 -10.32
C ALA A 172 10.44 -11.55 -9.70
N GLY A 173 10.68 -10.38 -10.31
CA GLY A 173 11.56 -9.33 -9.80
C GLY A 173 11.11 -8.73 -8.47
N VAL A 174 9.83 -8.32 -8.33
CA VAL A 174 9.31 -7.79 -7.05
C VAL A 174 9.20 -8.90 -6.00
N ARG A 175 8.87 -10.13 -6.41
CA ARG A 175 8.95 -11.29 -5.51
C ARG A 175 10.36 -11.57 -5.00
N ARG A 176 11.41 -11.19 -5.73
CA ARG A 176 12.81 -11.34 -5.28
C ARG A 176 13.17 -10.28 -4.24
N ALA A 177 12.72 -9.04 -4.42
CA ALA A 177 12.83 -7.99 -3.40
C ALA A 177 12.04 -8.35 -2.12
N LEU A 178 10.86 -8.97 -2.28
CA LEU A 178 10.03 -9.42 -1.15
C LEU A 178 10.49 -10.75 -0.51
N ARG A 179 11.46 -11.48 -1.09
CA ARG A 179 11.97 -12.76 -0.53
C ARG A 179 12.89 -12.57 0.67
N GLY A 180 13.32 -11.35 0.98
CA GLY A 180 13.99 -11.05 2.25
C GLY A 180 13.07 -11.11 3.48
N LEU A 181 11.79 -11.48 3.31
CA LEU A 181 10.75 -11.46 4.34
C LEU A 181 10.33 -12.83 4.88
N THR A 182 10.91 -13.94 4.42
CA THR A 182 10.65 -15.29 4.95
C THR A 182 11.80 -15.78 5.80
#